data_AF-A0A1D7UZW6-F1
#
_entry.id   AF-A0A1D7UZW6-F1
#
_cell.length_a   1.000
_cell.length_b   1.000
_cell.length_c   1.000
_cell.angle_alpha   90.00
_cell.angle_beta   90.00
_cell.angle_gamma   90.00
#
_symmetry.space_group_name_H-M   'P 1'
#
loop_
_entity.id
_entity.type
_entity.pdbx_description
1 polymer ?
#
loop_
_entity_poly.entity_id
_entity_poly.type
_entity_poly.pdbx_seq_one_letter_code
_entity_poly.pdbx_strand_id
1 'polypeptide(L)'
;MRIFIFYRLVQSLFGMIFLKRLLKKEKIGSLFRIGSTNYGSHFAKTYNLMDRNTIFGNLSKNKISSRFLILLLVFCASPRFAETLSKEQLKLVSVVHSIIDDLDDLVLKKQINEKDDVHLLVKESITKLRSGVLRVGIREDMDRDIFGSAAFSIRSKEDPDPSIYLSPYLLELYQSHPSIVLSAFVHECQHSKSYFDDPERFVDLSSTSALEKYLYELDSYNRESQFILKYLKKNPKYKLTPFEILLSTSFEKDNLNYFSYAALGHDMSLAAYLYNVAGFKLSYEEKIKLIEKTLDQLLSTPLDNKSDPWNQYQQVVPIYSFLQFAPQAIRNIDTLHDKIVDQSKYDLQKQHADLYERLLVLEKVFGDNIQKYKYLQSTLDKLKQLE
;
A
#
# COMPACT_ATOMS: atom_id res chain seq x y z
N MET A 1 -19.38 -16.40 -7.43
CA MET A 1 -19.90 -16.18 -6.04
C MET A 1 -20.51 -17.44 -5.37
N ARG A 2 -19.89 -18.64 -5.45
CA ARG A 2 -20.31 -19.84 -4.68
C ARG A 2 -19.15 -20.70 -4.12
N ILE A 3 -17.91 -20.19 -4.18
CA ILE A 3 -16.70 -20.82 -3.61
C ILE A 3 -16.54 -20.49 -2.10
N PHE A 4 -17.13 -19.36 -1.67
CA PHE A 4 -16.94 -18.77 -0.35
C PHE A 4 -17.44 -19.62 0.84
N ILE A 5 -18.52 -20.39 0.64
CA ILE A 5 -19.12 -21.19 1.73
C ILE A 5 -18.28 -22.43 2.02
N PHE A 6 -17.63 -23.01 1.01
CA PHE A 6 -16.85 -24.23 1.17
C PHE A 6 -15.52 -23.98 1.91
N TYR A 7 -14.82 -22.90 1.56
CA TYR A 7 -13.52 -22.57 2.16
C TYR A 7 -13.63 -22.24 3.66
N ARG A 8 -14.65 -21.46 4.06
CA ARG A 8 -14.95 -21.18 5.48
C ARG A 8 -15.30 -22.44 6.28
N LEU A 9 -15.99 -23.39 5.65
CA LEU A 9 -16.41 -24.63 6.32
C LEU A 9 -15.20 -25.54 6.56
N VAL A 10 -14.30 -25.67 5.58
CA VAL A 10 -13.02 -26.39 5.70
C VAL A 10 -12.10 -25.72 6.74
N GLN A 11 -11.94 -24.40 6.71
CA GLN A 11 -11.14 -23.68 7.71
C GLN A 11 -11.70 -23.83 9.14
N SER A 12 -13.03 -23.79 9.32
CA SER A 12 -13.64 -24.01 10.64
C SER A 12 -13.46 -25.44 11.15
N LEU A 13 -13.52 -26.45 10.26
CA LEU A 13 -13.32 -27.86 10.62
C LEU A 13 -11.86 -28.14 10.98
N PHE A 14 -10.91 -27.66 10.18
CA PHE A 14 -9.49 -27.83 10.47
C PHE A 14 -9.03 -27.01 11.67
N GLY A 15 -9.56 -25.79 11.85
CA GLY A 15 -9.35 -24.97 13.05
C GLY A 15 -9.85 -25.65 14.32
N MET A 16 -11.04 -26.27 14.29
CA MET A 16 -11.57 -27.03 15.42
C MET A 16 -10.77 -28.32 15.72
N ILE A 17 -10.26 -29.01 14.70
CA ILE A 17 -9.41 -30.21 14.85
C ILE A 17 -8.05 -29.84 15.45
N PHE A 18 -7.47 -28.72 15.01
CA PHE A 18 -6.18 -28.22 15.50
C PHE A 18 -6.29 -27.74 16.95
N LEU A 19 -7.33 -26.98 17.28
CA LEU A 19 -7.59 -26.51 18.65
C LEU A 19 -7.87 -27.66 19.62
N LYS A 20 -8.61 -28.70 19.20
CA LYS A 20 -8.80 -29.93 19.98
C LYS A 20 -7.51 -30.71 20.20
N ARG A 21 -6.57 -30.71 19.23
CA ARG A 21 -5.26 -31.34 19.38
C ARG A 21 -4.33 -30.55 20.30
N LEU A 22 -4.39 -29.22 20.27
CA LEU A 22 -3.64 -28.35 21.18
C LEU A 22 -4.11 -28.52 22.64
N LEU A 23 -5.42 -28.49 22.87
CA LEU A 23 -6.02 -28.67 24.20
C LEU A 23 -5.85 -30.08 24.77
N LYS A 24 -5.54 -31.08 23.93
CA LYS A 24 -5.21 -32.45 24.38
C LYS A 24 -3.73 -32.62 24.73
N LYS A 25 -2.85 -31.72 24.29
CA LYS A 25 -1.40 -31.78 24.54
C LYS A 25 -0.95 -31.05 25.82
N GLU A 26 -1.76 -30.17 26.40
CA GLU A 26 -1.40 -29.41 27.61
C GLU A 26 -1.77 -30.06 28.96
N LYS A 27 -2.13 -31.35 28.99
CA LYS A 27 -2.36 -32.09 30.25
C LYS A 27 -1.22 -33.04 30.60
N ILE A 28 0.00 -32.52 30.79
CA ILE A 28 1.07 -33.16 31.57
C ILE A 28 1.86 -32.04 32.28
N GLY A 29 1.99 -32.14 33.62
CA GLY A 29 2.49 -31.10 34.56
C GLY A 29 3.94 -30.63 34.34
N SER A 30 4.50 -29.69 35.12
CA SER A 30 4.26 -29.36 36.53
C SER A 30 4.99 -28.07 36.94
N LEU A 31 4.56 -27.49 38.07
CA LEU A 31 5.35 -26.80 39.10
C LEU A 31 6.25 -25.61 38.70
N PHE A 32 5.83 -24.39 39.03
CA PHE A 32 6.67 -23.44 39.80
C PHE A 32 5.79 -22.47 40.62
N ARG A 33 6.05 -22.44 41.93
CA ARG A 33 5.62 -21.42 42.90
C ARG A 33 6.52 -20.18 42.78
N ILE A 34 6.01 -19.04 43.25
CA ILE A 34 6.61 -17.71 43.55
C ILE A 34 5.85 -16.66 42.73
N GLY A 35 5.32 -15.55 43.25
CA GLY A 35 5.19 -15.00 44.59
C GLY A 35 4.29 -13.77 44.44
N SER A 36 3.37 -13.57 45.39
CA SER A 36 2.37 -12.51 45.38
C SER A 36 2.96 -11.16 45.77
N THR A 37 2.66 -10.11 45.00
CA THR A 37 2.52 -8.74 45.53
C THR A 37 1.33 -8.05 44.90
N ASN A 38 0.43 -7.61 45.77
CA ASN A 38 -0.77 -6.82 45.54
C ASN A 38 -0.49 -5.52 44.78
N TYR A 39 -1.42 -5.09 43.92
CA TYR A 39 -2.01 -3.74 44.00
C TYR A 39 -3.37 -3.66 43.27
N GLY A 40 -4.40 -3.34 44.06
CA GLY A 40 -5.49 -2.39 43.78
C GLY A 40 -6.24 -2.42 42.45
N SER A 41 -7.44 -2.99 42.52
CA SER A 41 -8.59 -2.78 41.63
C SER A 41 -9.05 -1.32 41.52
N HIS A 42 -9.61 -0.95 40.36
CA HIS A 42 -11.03 -0.55 40.21
C HIS A 42 -11.30 -0.06 38.79
N PHE A 43 -12.12 -0.81 38.03
CA PHE A 43 -13.35 -0.31 37.39
C PHE A 43 -14.04 -1.49 36.70
N ALA A 44 -14.95 -2.13 37.44
CA ALA A 44 -15.92 -3.07 36.91
C ALA A 44 -17.22 -2.30 36.65
N LYS A 45 -17.68 -2.30 35.40
CA LYS A 45 -19.10 -2.18 35.08
C LYS A 45 -19.50 -3.34 34.17
N THR A 46 -20.38 -4.13 34.76
CA THR A 46 -21.11 -5.29 34.27
C THR A 46 -21.92 -5.01 33.00
N TYR A 47 -21.75 -5.88 31.99
CA TYR A 47 -22.87 -6.32 31.15
C TYR A 47 -22.91 -7.86 31.22
N ASN A 48 -23.95 -8.37 31.87
CA ASN A 48 -24.21 -9.79 32.04
C ASN A 48 -25.05 -10.32 30.87
N LEU A 49 -24.62 -11.51 30.41
CA LEU A 49 -25.42 -12.61 29.87
C LEU A 49 -26.38 -12.33 28.70
N MET A 50 -25.89 -12.62 27.48
CA MET A 50 -26.63 -13.52 26.61
C MET A 50 -26.03 -14.93 26.74
N ASP A 51 -26.89 -15.86 27.09
CA ASP A 51 -26.64 -17.26 27.44
C ASP A 51 -26.04 -18.04 26.25
N ARG A 52 -24.76 -18.44 26.37
CA ARG A 52 -24.06 -19.24 25.35
C ARG A 52 -24.46 -20.72 25.36
N ASN A 53 -25.33 -21.17 26.28
CA ASN A 53 -25.68 -22.58 26.41
C ASN A 53 -26.87 -23.03 25.55
N THR A 54 -27.61 -22.13 24.90
CA THR A 54 -28.78 -22.51 24.08
C THR A 54 -28.45 -22.85 22.63
N ILE A 55 -27.29 -22.47 22.10
CA ILE A 55 -26.90 -22.76 20.70
C ILE A 55 -26.11 -24.09 20.60
N PHE A 56 -25.38 -24.49 21.64
CA PHE A 56 -24.61 -25.74 21.64
C PHE A 56 -25.37 -26.97 22.17
N GLY A 57 -26.52 -26.77 22.84
CA GLY A 57 -27.31 -27.87 23.41
C GLY A 57 -28.08 -28.72 22.39
N ASN A 58 -28.42 -28.16 21.22
CA ASN A 58 -29.29 -28.84 20.24
C ASN A 58 -28.57 -29.52 19.06
N LEU A 59 -27.24 -29.38 18.95
CA LEU A 59 -26.46 -30.07 17.90
C LEU A 59 -25.94 -31.46 18.32
N SER A 60 -26.02 -31.82 19.60
CA SER A 60 -25.52 -33.12 20.10
C SER A 60 -26.50 -34.29 19.96
N LYS A 61 -27.78 -34.03 19.61
CA LYS A 61 -28.82 -35.07 19.50
C LYS A 61 -29.13 -35.51 18.07
N ASN A 62 -28.69 -34.76 17.06
CA ASN A 62 -28.77 -35.22 15.68
C ASN A 62 -27.47 -35.94 15.32
N LYS A 63 -27.49 -37.27 15.36
CA LYS A 63 -26.50 -38.12 14.69
C LYS A 63 -26.58 -37.83 13.18
N ILE A 64 -26.01 -36.71 12.75
CA ILE A 64 -25.59 -36.53 11.36
C ILE A 64 -24.59 -37.67 11.15
N SER A 65 -25.04 -38.70 10.44
CA SER A 65 -24.24 -39.89 10.24
C SER A 65 -22.89 -39.48 9.68
N SER A 66 -21.80 -40.06 10.16
CA SER A 66 -20.46 -39.85 9.61
C SER A 66 -20.41 -40.05 8.08
N ARG A 67 -21.34 -40.85 7.55
CA ARG A 67 -21.57 -41.03 6.11
C ARG A 67 -22.01 -39.75 5.39
N PHE A 68 -22.81 -38.89 6.03
CA PHE A 68 -23.23 -37.60 5.45
C PHE A 68 -22.07 -36.60 5.41
N LEU A 69 -21.20 -36.59 6.43
CA LEU A 69 -19.99 -35.76 6.46
C LEU A 69 -18.97 -36.22 5.41
N ILE A 70 -18.81 -37.55 5.25
CA ILE A 70 -17.97 -38.15 4.21
C ILE A 70 -18.55 -37.87 2.82
N LEU A 71 -19.88 -37.97 2.64
CA LEU A 71 -20.52 -37.61 1.37
C LEU A 71 -20.32 -36.13 1.04
N LEU A 72 -20.42 -35.23 2.03
CA LEU A 72 -20.18 -33.80 1.84
C LEU A 72 -18.73 -33.53 1.44
N LEU A 73 -17.75 -34.20 2.08
CA LEU A 73 -16.34 -34.09 1.73
C LEU A 73 -16.07 -34.63 0.32
N VAL A 74 -16.71 -35.72 -0.09
CA VAL A 74 -16.57 -36.30 -1.45
C VAL A 74 -17.28 -35.46 -2.52
N PHE A 75 -18.46 -34.91 -2.22
CA PHE A 75 -19.18 -34.03 -3.15
C PHE A 75 -18.50 -32.69 -3.33
N CYS A 76 -17.90 -32.12 -2.28
CA CYS A 76 -17.16 -30.88 -2.40
C CYS A 76 -15.73 -31.07 -2.95
N ALA A 77 -15.17 -32.28 -2.87
CA ALA A 77 -13.96 -32.66 -3.60
C ALA A 77 -14.23 -33.07 -5.06
N SER A 78 -15.49 -33.05 -5.51
CA SER A 78 -15.81 -33.36 -6.89
C SER A 78 -15.28 -32.26 -7.82
N PRO A 79 -14.51 -32.59 -8.87
CA PRO A 79 -13.92 -31.61 -9.78
C PRO A 79 -14.96 -30.82 -10.59
N ARG A 80 -16.26 -31.09 -10.42
CA ARG A 80 -17.36 -30.36 -11.05
C ARG A 80 -17.67 -29.00 -10.41
N PHE A 81 -17.07 -28.68 -9.26
CA PHE A 81 -17.25 -27.39 -8.57
C PHE A 81 -16.02 -26.47 -8.58
N ALA A 82 -14.87 -26.98 -9.02
CA ALA A 82 -13.72 -26.13 -9.33
C ALA A 82 -13.83 -25.74 -10.81
N GLU A 83 -13.96 -24.45 -11.11
CA GLU A 83 -13.64 -23.98 -12.46
C GLU A 83 -12.20 -24.41 -12.75
N THR A 84 -12.04 -25.34 -13.68
CA THR A 84 -10.71 -25.76 -14.12
C THR A 84 -10.09 -24.60 -14.87
N LEU A 85 -8.99 -24.06 -14.33
CA LEU A 85 -8.21 -23.03 -15.01
C LEU A 85 -7.85 -23.48 -16.42
N SER A 86 -7.90 -22.54 -17.36
CA SER A 86 -7.41 -22.77 -18.72
C SER A 86 -5.90 -23.04 -18.70
N LYS A 87 -5.37 -23.65 -19.77
CA LYS A 87 -3.91 -23.87 -19.88
C LYS A 87 -3.11 -22.57 -19.78
N GLU A 88 -3.64 -21.48 -20.33
CA GLU A 88 -2.98 -20.17 -20.26
C GLU A 88 -3.01 -19.60 -18.83
N GLN A 89 -4.15 -19.73 -18.13
CA GLN A 89 -4.24 -19.33 -16.73
C GLN A 89 -3.28 -20.11 -15.84
N LEU A 90 -3.13 -21.43 -16.05
CA LEU A 90 -2.15 -22.25 -15.32
C LEU A 90 -0.71 -21.78 -15.58
N LYS A 91 -0.39 -21.37 -16.81
CA LYS A 91 0.93 -20.84 -17.17
C LYS A 91 1.19 -19.52 -16.44
N LEU A 92 0.24 -18.59 -16.44
CA LEU A 92 0.37 -17.31 -15.72
C LEU A 92 0.52 -17.52 -14.21
N VAL A 93 -0.28 -18.42 -13.62
CA VAL A 93 -0.15 -18.80 -12.20
C VAL A 93 1.23 -19.39 -11.90
N SER A 94 1.79 -20.21 -12.79
CA SER A 94 3.15 -20.73 -12.62
C SER A 94 4.20 -19.62 -12.65
N VAL A 95 4.03 -18.58 -13.47
CA VAL A 95 4.94 -17.42 -13.47
C VAL A 95 4.89 -16.66 -12.15
N VAL A 96 3.69 -16.46 -11.59
CA VAL A 96 3.52 -15.85 -10.26
C VAL A 96 4.26 -16.66 -9.19
N HIS A 97 4.14 -17.98 -9.21
CA HIS A 97 4.90 -18.83 -8.28
C HIS A 97 6.41 -18.65 -8.45
N SER A 98 6.91 -18.63 -9.69
CA SER A 98 8.33 -18.39 -9.95
C SER A 98 8.81 -17.01 -9.46
N ILE A 99 8.00 -15.96 -9.57
CA ILE A 99 8.33 -14.62 -9.03
C ILE A 99 8.49 -14.68 -7.51
N ILE A 100 7.54 -15.31 -6.81
CA ILE A 100 7.56 -15.43 -5.35
C ILE A 100 8.75 -16.28 -4.89
N ASP A 101 9.03 -17.39 -5.57
CA ASP A 101 10.16 -18.26 -5.25
C ASP A 101 11.50 -17.57 -5.52
N ASP A 102 11.64 -16.81 -6.62
CA ASP A 102 12.84 -16.01 -6.90
C ASP A 102 13.04 -14.93 -5.82
N LEU A 103 11.98 -14.28 -5.32
CA LEU A 103 12.07 -13.33 -4.20
C LEU A 103 12.49 -14.01 -2.88
N ASP A 104 11.90 -15.16 -2.55
CA ASP A 104 12.25 -15.96 -1.36
C ASP A 104 13.74 -16.35 -1.41
N ASP A 105 14.20 -16.83 -2.57
CA ASP A 105 15.59 -17.24 -2.79
C ASP A 105 16.56 -16.05 -2.75
N LEU A 106 16.20 -14.95 -3.40
CA LEU A 106 17.04 -13.76 -3.52
C LEU A 106 17.21 -13.03 -2.19
N VAL A 107 16.13 -12.88 -1.42
CA VAL A 107 16.08 -12.00 -0.24
C VAL A 107 16.18 -12.78 1.08
N LEU A 108 15.52 -13.94 1.19
CA LEU A 108 15.38 -14.63 2.47
C LEU A 108 16.39 -15.77 2.66
N LYS A 109 16.72 -16.54 1.62
CA LYS A 109 17.59 -17.72 1.76
C LYS A 109 19.09 -17.40 1.71
N LYS A 110 19.49 -16.40 0.93
CA LYS A 110 20.92 -16.08 0.73
C LYS A 110 21.55 -15.29 1.88
N GLN A 111 20.75 -14.55 2.65
CA GLN A 111 21.26 -13.72 3.74
C GLN A 111 20.18 -13.51 4.81
N ILE A 112 20.42 -14.02 6.02
CA ILE A 112 19.59 -13.68 7.17
C ILE A 112 20.11 -12.36 7.73
N ASN A 113 19.39 -11.27 7.47
CA ASN A 113 19.68 -9.97 8.05
C ASN A 113 18.39 -9.37 8.63
N GLU A 114 18.15 -9.63 9.91
CA GLU A 114 16.94 -9.16 10.61
C GLU A 114 16.90 -7.64 10.82
N LYS A 115 17.97 -6.92 10.47
CA LYS A 115 18.02 -5.45 10.47
C LYS A 115 17.75 -4.85 9.09
N ASP A 116 17.57 -5.66 8.06
CA ASP A 116 17.29 -5.19 6.71
C ASP A 116 15.78 -5.04 6.52
N ASP A 117 15.32 -3.79 6.40
CA ASP A 117 13.90 -3.47 6.17
C ASP A 117 13.31 -4.20 4.96
N VAL A 118 14.09 -4.40 3.88
CA VAL A 118 13.62 -5.12 2.68
C VAL A 118 13.45 -6.61 3.00
N HIS A 119 14.37 -7.19 3.77
CA HIS A 119 14.25 -8.58 4.22
C HIS A 119 13.01 -8.77 5.10
N LEU A 120 12.79 -7.88 6.05
CA LEU A 120 11.60 -7.92 6.92
C LEU A 120 10.31 -7.78 6.11
N LEU A 121 10.26 -6.83 5.18
CA LEU A 121 9.12 -6.63 4.29
C LEU A 121 8.79 -7.89 3.48
N VAL A 122 9.78 -8.44 2.76
CA VAL A 122 9.57 -9.63 1.92
C VAL A 122 9.20 -10.84 2.77
N LYS A 123 9.83 -11.03 3.93
CA LYS A 123 9.50 -12.10 4.89
C LYS A 123 8.04 -12.00 5.35
N GLU A 124 7.61 -10.80 5.69
CA GLU A 124 6.25 -10.54 6.15
C GLU A 124 5.22 -10.82 5.03
N SER A 125 5.46 -10.28 3.83
CA SER A 125 4.57 -10.49 2.68
C SER A 125 4.48 -11.95 2.28
N ILE A 126 5.61 -12.67 2.16
CA ILE A 126 5.62 -14.10 1.83
C ILE A 126 4.90 -14.92 2.91
N THR A 127 5.05 -14.56 4.19
CA THR A 127 4.32 -15.23 5.28
C THR A 127 2.80 -15.06 5.12
N LYS A 128 2.34 -13.85 4.79
CA LYS A 128 0.92 -13.55 4.57
C LYS A 128 0.36 -14.22 3.31
N LEU A 129 1.15 -14.31 2.25
CA LEU A 129 0.80 -15.08 1.04
C LEU A 129 0.64 -16.57 1.36
N ARG A 130 1.60 -17.16 2.08
CA ARG A 130 1.57 -18.58 2.48
C ARG A 130 0.40 -18.89 3.43
N SER A 131 -0.01 -17.95 4.28
CA SER A 131 -1.19 -18.12 5.15
C SER A 131 -2.52 -17.84 4.44
N GLY A 132 -2.51 -17.31 3.23
CA GLY A 132 -3.70 -16.94 2.45
C GLY A 132 -4.41 -15.67 2.93
N VAL A 133 -3.74 -14.85 3.75
CA VAL A 133 -4.27 -13.55 4.24
C VAL A 133 -4.01 -12.43 3.21
N LEU A 134 -2.92 -12.56 2.46
CA LEU A 134 -2.64 -11.79 1.25
C LEU A 134 -2.76 -12.74 0.05
N ARG A 135 -3.26 -12.25 -1.08
CA ARG A 135 -3.33 -13.01 -2.34
C ARG A 135 -2.58 -12.32 -3.45
N VAL A 136 -2.30 -13.07 -4.52
CA VAL A 136 -1.90 -12.51 -5.81
C VAL A 136 -3.00 -12.83 -6.81
N GLY A 137 -3.59 -11.79 -7.38
CA GLY A 137 -4.57 -11.89 -8.47
C GLY A 137 -3.96 -11.51 -9.81
N ILE A 138 -4.54 -11.99 -10.90
CA ILE A 138 -4.17 -11.60 -12.26
C ILE A 138 -5.36 -10.87 -12.88
N ARG A 139 -5.14 -9.66 -13.38
CA ARG A 139 -6.19 -8.81 -13.95
C ARG A 139 -5.84 -8.38 -15.37
N GLU A 140 -6.71 -8.74 -16.31
CA GLU A 140 -6.52 -8.44 -17.74
C GLU A 140 -6.81 -6.98 -18.11
N ASP A 141 -7.54 -6.27 -17.25
CA ASP A 141 -7.95 -4.87 -17.47
C ASP A 141 -6.93 -3.84 -16.96
N MET A 142 -5.78 -4.29 -16.44
CA MET A 142 -4.68 -3.43 -16.01
C MET A 142 -3.85 -2.92 -17.18
N ASP A 143 -3.13 -1.81 -16.97
CA ASP A 143 -2.33 -1.19 -18.00
C ASP A 143 -1.19 -2.10 -18.49
N ARG A 144 -0.84 -1.93 -19.76
CA ARG A 144 0.27 -2.63 -20.41
C ARG A 144 1.55 -1.79 -20.39
N ASP A 145 1.93 -1.30 -19.21
CA ASP A 145 3.21 -0.63 -18.97
C ASP A 145 3.76 -0.92 -17.57
N ILE A 146 4.98 -0.47 -17.26
CA ILE A 146 5.65 -0.77 -15.97
C ILE A 146 5.07 0.00 -14.77
N PHE A 147 4.23 1.01 -14.98
CA PHE A 147 3.69 1.85 -13.91
C PHE A 147 2.30 1.41 -13.46
N GLY A 148 1.46 0.90 -14.38
CA GLY A 148 0.08 0.49 -14.10
C GLY A 148 -0.16 -1.03 -14.13
N SER A 149 0.90 -1.84 -14.16
CA SER A 149 0.80 -3.30 -14.30
C SER A 149 0.89 -4.09 -13.00
N ALA A 150 1.12 -3.42 -11.87
CA ALA A 150 1.00 -3.97 -10.54
C ALA A 150 0.16 -3.02 -9.67
N ALA A 151 -0.62 -3.55 -8.74
CA ALA A 151 -1.39 -2.74 -7.79
C ALA A 151 -1.85 -3.56 -6.58
N PHE A 152 -1.68 -3.03 -5.38
CA PHE A 152 -2.29 -3.54 -4.17
C PHE A 152 -3.71 -2.98 -4.02
N SER A 153 -4.66 -3.86 -3.67
CA SER A 153 -6.05 -3.45 -3.44
C SER A 153 -6.71 -4.29 -2.35
N ILE A 154 -7.60 -3.62 -1.62
CA ILE A 154 -8.33 -4.16 -0.46
C ILE A 154 -9.84 -4.19 -0.68
N ARG A 155 -10.31 -3.74 -1.85
CA ARG A 155 -11.73 -3.45 -2.11
C ARG A 155 -12.09 -3.61 -3.57
N SER A 156 -12.31 -4.85 -4.01
CA SER A 156 -13.23 -5.08 -5.12
C SER A 156 -14.49 -5.76 -4.60
N LYS A 157 -15.65 -5.50 -5.22
CA LYS A 157 -16.89 -6.25 -4.93
C LYS A 157 -16.73 -7.75 -5.24
N GLU A 158 -15.72 -8.09 -6.03
CA GLU A 158 -15.44 -9.42 -6.56
C GLU A 158 -14.45 -10.22 -5.69
N ASP A 159 -13.54 -9.54 -4.99
CA ASP A 159 -12.52 -10.10 -4.10
C ASP A 159 -12.39 -9.23 -2.83
N PRO A 160 -13.02 -9.64 -1.71
CA PRO A 160 -13.02 -8.89 -0.47
C PRO A 160 -11.71 -9.04 0.32
N ASP A 161 -10.80 -9.90 -0.13
CA ASP A 161 -9.55 -10.17 0.54
C ASP A 161 -8.43 -9.29 -0.05
N PRO A 162 -7.47 -8.81 0.76
CA PRO A 162 -6.34 -8.02 0.28
C PRO A 162 -5.52 -8.78 -0.77
N SER A 163 -5.29 -8.14 -1.91
CA SER A 163 -4.68 -8.76 -3.08
C SER A 163 -3.66 -7.82 -3.73
N ILE A 164 -2.53 -8.38 -4.14
CA ILE A 164 -1.62 -7.77 -5.12
C ILE A 164 -2.09 -8.24 -6.50
N TYR A 165 -2.52 -7.32 -7.35
CA TYR A 165 -2.91 -7.60 -8.72
C TYR A 165 -1.73 -7.38 -9.66
N LEU A 166 -1.52 -8.32 -10.58
CA LEU A 166 -0.52 -8.23 -11.64
C LEU A 166 -1.22 -8.34 -13.00
N SER A 167 -0.77 -7.55 -13.96
CA SER A 167 -1.26 -7.67 -15.34
C SER A 167 -0.56 -8.84 -16.06
N PRO A 168 -1.22 -9.48 -17.04
CA PRO A 168 -0.57 -10.47 -17.90
C PRO A 168 0.70 -9.94 -18.57
N TYR A 169 0.72 -8.65 -18.93
CA TYR A 169 1.89 -8.01 -19.52
C TYR A 169 3.10 -8.03 -18.58
N LEU A 170 2.93 -7.74 -17.29
CA LEU A 170 4.03 -7.83 -16.32
C LEU A 170 4.56 -9.26 -16.17
N LEU A 171 3.68 -10.26 -16.24
CA LEU A 171 4.08 -11.67 -16.20
C LEU A 171 4.84 -12.10 -17.48
N GLU A 172 4.47 -11.55 -18.65
CA GLU A 172 5.24 -11.71 -19.89
C GLU A 172 6.64 -11.10 -19.76
N LEU A 173 6.74 -9.91 -19.15
CA LEU A 173 8.01 -9.22 -18.94
C LEU A 173 8.99 -10.02 -18.07
N TYR A 174 8.50 -10.83 -17.13
CA TYR A 174 9.37 -11.59 -16.21
C TYR A 174 10.44 -12.43 -16.92
N GLN A 175 10.14 -12.93 -18.13
CA GLN A 175 11.08 -13.75 -18.88
C GLN A 175 12.27 -12.97 -19.44
N SER A 176 12.06 -11.69 -19.77
CA SER A 176 13.07 -10.84 -20.44
C SER A 176 13.67 -9.79 -19.51
N HIS A 177 12.87 -9.28 -18.57
CA HIS A 177 13.21 -8.21 -17.64
C HIS A 177 12.74 -8.58 -16.22
N PRO A 178 13.30 -9.64 -15.61
CA PRO A 178 12.86 -10.06 -14.28
C PRO A 178 13.12 -9.01 -13.19
N SER A 179 14.07 -8.09 -13.37
CA SER A 179 14.37 -7.04 -12.38
C SER A 179 13.17 -6.15 -12.11
N ILE A 180 12.57 -5.55 -13.15
CA ILE A 180 11.46 -4.62 -13.00
C ILE A 180 10.22 -5.31 -12.42
N VAL A 181 10.00 -6.59 -12.75
CA VAL A 181 8.88 -7.37 -12.19
C VAL A 181 9.07 -7.61 -10.70
N LEU A 182 10.29 -7.98 -10.28
CA LEU A 182 10.61 -8.19 -8.87
C LEU A 182 10.53 -6.87 -8.09
N SER A 183 11.04 -5.77 -8.66
CA SER A 183 10.99 -4.42 -8.09
C SER A 183 9.55 -3.94 -7.89
N ALA A 184 8.70 -4.06 -8.92
CA ALA A 184 7.28 -3.74 -8.83
C ALA A 184 6.54 -4.61 -7.80
N PHE A 185 6.88 -5.90 -7.70
CA PHE A 185 6.27 -6.76 -6.68
C PHE A 185 6.66 -6.35 -5.24
N VAL A 186 7.91 -5.93 -5.03
CA VAL A 186 8.37 -5.40 -3.73
C VAL A 186 7.72 -4.06 -3.41
N HIS A 187 7.50 -3.21 -4.41
CA HIS A 187 6.71 -2.00 -4.28
C HIS A 187 5.31 -2.30 -3.72
N GLU A 188 4.59 -3.25 -4.33
CA GLU A 188 3.25 -3.64 -3.84
C GLU A 188 3.27 -4.34 -2.49
N CYS A 189 4.36 -5.04 -2.15
CA CYS A 189 4.55 -5.56 -0.81
C CYS A 189 4.52 -4.44 0.24
N GLN A 190 5.13 -3.28 -0.04
CA GLN A 190 5.14 -2.15 0.88
C GLN A 190 3.74 -1.53 1.06
N HIS A 191 2.93 -1.44 0.00
CA HIS A 191 1.52 -1.06 0.14
C HIS A 191 0.74 -2.07 0.99
N SER A 192 0.95 -3.37 0.75
CA SER A 192 0.30 -4.40 1.55
C SER A 192 0.67 -4.30 3.03
N LYS A 193 1.96 -4.04 3.33
CA LYS A 193 2.44 -3.85 4.70
C LYS A 193 1.77 -2.64 5.34
N SER A 194 1.73 -1.51 4.63
CA SER A 194 1.10 -0.28 5.12
C SER A 194 -0.37 -0.52 5.51
N TYR A 195 -1.10 -1.32 4.73
CA TYR A 195 -2.46 -1.73 5.08
C TYR A 195 -2.50 -2.63 6.32
N PHE A 196 -1.64 -3.63 6.43
CA PHE A 196 -1.69 -4.56 7.57
C PHE A 196 -1.20 -3.94 8.89
N ASP A 197 -0.34 -2.92 8.83
CA ASP A 197 0.11 -2.18 10.01
C ASP A 197 -1.00 -1.24 10.55
N ASP A 198 -1.78 -0.60 9.65
CA ASP A 198 -2.88 0.30 10.01
C ASP A 198 -4.03 0.27 8.98
N PRO A 199 -4.94 -0.72 9.05
CA PRO A 199 -5.99 -0.90 8.04
C PRO A 199 -7.00 0.24 7.95
N GLU A 200 -7.36 0.84 9.09
CA GLU A 200 -8.34 1.93 9.16
C GLU A 200 -7.78 3.17 8.49
N ARG A 201 -6.55 3.55 8.85
CA ARG A 201 -5.88 4.69 8.22
C ARG A 201 -5.69 4.45 6.73
N PHE A 202 -5.22 3.28 6.30
CA PHE A 202 -5.02 2.96 4.87
C PHE A 202 -6.31 3.13 4.05
N VAL A 203 -7.44 2.68 4.59
CA VAL A 203 -8.76 2.87 3.99
C VAL A 203 -9.10 4.35 3.85
N ASP A 204 -8.94 5.12 4.91
CA ASP A 204 -9.33 6.54 4.91
C ASP A 204 -8.48 7.34 3.93
N LEU A 205 -7.18 7.06 3.92
CA LEU A 205 -6.19 7.63 2.99
C LEU A 205 -6.56 7.42 1.53
N SER A 206 -6.93 6.19 1.17
CA SER A 206 -7.28 5.82 -0.20
C SER A 206 -8.44 6.65 -0.77
N SER A 207 -9.24 7.27 0.08
CA SER A 207 -10.43 8.01 -0.31
C SER A 207 -10.34 9.54 -0.14
N THR A 208 -9.38 10.07 0.63
CA THR A 208 -9.50 11.47 1.10
C THR A 208 -8.27 12.38 0.99
N SER A 209 -7.05 11.86 0.81
CA SER A 209 -5.84 12.67 1.03
C SER A 209 -4.82 12.54 -0.11
N ALA A 210 -4.75 13.54 -1.00
CA ALA A 210 -3.79 13.55 -2.12
C ALA A 210 -2.34 13.61 -1.63
N LEU A 211 -2.07 14.44 -0.62
CA LEU A 211 -0.74 14.59 -0.03
C LEU A 211 -0.27 13.30 0.65
N GLU A 212 -1.10 12.68 1.48
CA GLU A 212 -0.68 11.45 2.13
C GLU A 212 -0.54 10.31 1.12
N LYS A 213 -1.46 10.16 0.15
CA LYS A 213 -1.29 9.16 -0.93
C LYS A 213 0.07 9.28 -1.61
N TYR A 214 0.48 10.50 -1.95
CA TYR A 214 1.79 10.75 -2.53
C TYR A 214 2.95 10.35 -1.59
N LEU A 215 2.85 10.61 -0.29
CA LEU A 215 3.87 10.19 0.68
C LEU A 215 3.91 8.65 0.85
N TYR A 216 2.75 7.99 0.86
CA TYR A 216 2.66 6.53 0.88
C TYR A 216 3.28 5.89 -0.35
N GLU A 217 3.08 6.50 -1.52
CA GLU A 217 3.73 6.08 -2.77
C GLU A 217 5.25 6.24 -2.69
N LEU A 218 5.74 7.37 -2.17
CA LEU A 218 7.17 7.58 -1.95
C LEU A 218 7.78 6.57 -0.99
N ASP A 219 7.06 6.14 0.06
CA ASP A 219 7.52 5.09 0.96
C ASP A 219 7.68 3.74 0.22
N SER A 220 6.76 3.42 -0.70
CA SER A 220 6.91 2.25 -1.58
C SER A 220 8.12 2.36 -2.50
N TYR A 221 8.31 3.50 -3.17
CA TYR A 221 9.51 3.74 -3.99
C TYR A 221 10.81 3.74 -3.18
N ASN A 222 10.78 4.14 -1.91
CA ASN A 222 11.92 4.06 -1.00
C ASN A 222 12.32 2.59 -0.77
N ARG A 223 11.35 1.71 -0.48
CA ARG A 223 11.59 0.28 -0.31
C ARG A 223 12.03 -0.40 -1.59
N GLU A 224 11.41 -0.06 -2.72
CA GLU A 224 11.80 -0.53 -4.04
C GLU A 224 13.25 -0.15 -4.37
N SER A 225 13.64 1.10 -4.12
CA SER A 225 15.02 1.58 -4.31
C SER A 225 16.02 0.79 -3.48
N GLN A 226 15.71 0.56 -2.20
CA GLN A 226 16.56 -0.24 -1.33
C GLN A 226 16.70 -1.68 -1.84
N PHE A 227 15.61 -2.27 -2.32
CA PHE A 227 15.62 -3.60 -2.92
C PHE A 227 16.52 -3.66 -4.16
N ILE A 228 16.35 -2.71 -5.09
CA ILE A 228 17.17 -2.60 -6.30
C ILE A 228 18.66 -2.52 -5.92
N LEU A 229 19.03 -1.63 -5.01
CA LEU A 229 20.44 -1.39 -4.64
C LEU A 229 21.08 -2.61 -3.95
N LYS A 230 20.35 -3.28 -3.07
CA LYS A 230 20.88 -4.37 -2.25
C LYS A 230 20.91 -5.70 -3.00
N TYR A 231 19.86 -6.00 -3.78
CA TYR A 231 19.64 -7.35 -4.32
C TYR A 231 19.76 -7.45 -5.85
N LEU A 232 19.49 -6.37 -6.59
CA LEU A 232 19.48 -6.41 -8.06
C LEU A 232 20.75 -5.79 -8.67
N LYS A 233 21.10 -4.55 -8.32
CA LYS A 233 22.16 -3.74 -8.95
C LYS A 233 23.53 -4.42 -9.00
N LYS A 234 23.87 -5.19 -7.95
CA LYS A 234 25.16 -5.90 -7.85
C LYS A 234 25.11 -7.33 -8.37
N ASN A 235 23.94 -7.81 -8.78
CA ASN A 235 23.74 -9.19 -9.21
C ASN A 235 23.74 -9.26 -10.74
N PRO A 236 24.73 -9.92 -11.37
CA PRO A 236 24.89 -9.93 -12.82
C PRO A 236 23.75 -10.66 -13.57
N LYS A 237 22.87 -11.39 -12.87
CA LYS A 237 21.65 -11.97 -13.47
C LYS A 237 20.66 -10.89 -13.93
N TYR A 238 20.69 -9.70 -13.34
CA TYR A 238 19.68 -8.67 -13.54
C TYR A 238 20.27 -7.48 -14.30
N LYS A 239 19.62 -7.10 -15.41
CA LYS A 239 19.86 -5.84 -16.11
C LYS A 239 18.78 -4.85 -15.70
N LEU A 240 19.18 -3.75 -15.08
CA LEU A 240 18.24 -2.71 -14.65
C LEU A 240 17.71 -1.91 -15.84
N THR A 241 16.42 -1.57 -15.80
CA THR A 241 15.78 -0.67 -16.77
C THR A 241 16.16 0.81 -16.52
N PRO A 242 15.93 1.72 -17.47
CA PRO A 242 16.07 3.16 -17.26
C PRO A 242 15.32 3.68 -16.02
N PHE A 243 14.10 3.16 -15.78
CA PHE A 243 13.34 3.46 -14.57
C PHE A 243 14.07 3.05 -13.29
N GLU A 244 14.52 1.79 -13.21
CA GLU A 244 15.23 1.27 -12.01
C GLU A 244 16.56 2.02 -11.77
N ILE A 245 17.25 2.41 -12.84
CA ILE A 245 18.47 3.22 -12.77
C ILE A 245 18.16 4.60 -12.22
N LEU A 246 17.14 5.28 -12.74
CA LEU A 246 16.71 6.60 -12.27
C LEU A 246 16.34 6.55 -10.79
N LEU A 247 15.45 5.62 -10.42
CA LEU A 247 14.92 5.45 -9.08
C LEU A 247 16.05 5.22 -8.06
N SER A 248 16.88 4.19 -8.30
CA SER A 248 17.97 3.84 -7.40
C SER A 248 19.06 4.92 -7.30
N THR A 249 19.36 5.62 -8.41
CA THR A 249 20.34 6.71 -8.41
C THR A 249 19.85 7.94 -7.64
N SER A 250 18.57 8.30 -7.81
CA SER A 250 17.97 9.40 -7.04
C SER A 250 17.94 9.06 -5.56
N PHE A 251 17.55 7.83 -5.19
CA PHE A 251 17.62 7.40 -3.79
C PHE A 251 19.02 7.59 -3.18
N GLU A 252 20.08 7.15 -3.86
CA GLU A 252 21.46 7.28 -3.37
C GLU A 252 21.93 8.74 -3.26
N LYS A 253 21.51 9.61 -4.19
CA LYS A 253 22.06 10.98 -4.32
C LYS A 253 21.28 12.03 -3.54
N ASP A 254 19.96 11.94 -3.54
CA ASP A 254 19.09 13.00 -3.04
C ASP A 254 17.83 12.47 -2.34
N ASN A 255 17.84 11.20 -1.94
CA ASN A 255 16.75 10.54 -1.21
C ASN A 255 15.40 10.69 -1.95
N LEU A 256 15.39 10.41 -3.26
CA LEU A 256 14.21 10.44 -4.15
C LEU A 256 13.71 11.82 -4.60
N ASN A 257 14.38 12.92 -4.25
CA ASN A 257 13.94 14.25 -4.69
C ASN A 257 13.90 14.34 -6.22
N TYR A 258 14.97 13.98 -6.93
CA TYR A 258 15.01 14.02 -8.39
C TYR A 258 14.02 13.05 -9.03
N PHE A 259 13.86 11.84 -8.48
CA PHE A 259 12.87 10.87 -8.95
C PHE A 259 11.45 11.43 -8.82
N SER A 260 11.12 12.06 -7.69
CA SER A 260 9.82 12.71 -7.52
C SER A 260 9.56 13.79 -8.58
N TYR A 261 10.57 14.61 -8.90
CA TYR A 261 10.45 15.59 -9.96
C TYR A 261 10.29 14.93 -11.34
N ALA A 262 11.13 13.95 -11.67
CA ALA A 262 11.24 13.39 -13.02
C ALA A 262 10.15 12.36 -13.36
N ALA A 263 9.67 11.60 -12.38
CA ALA A 263 8.71 10.51 -12.56
C ALA A 263 7.35 10.79 -11.93
N LEU A 264 7.28 11.52 -10.81
CA LEU A 264 6.00 11.77 -10.13
C LEU A 264 5.42 13.16 -10.42
N GLY A 265 6.22 14.09 -10.94
CA GLY A 265 5.77 15.44 -11.21
C GLY A 265 5.59 16.32 -9.97
N HIS A 266 6.23 15.94 -8.86
CA HIS A 266 6.05 16.59 -7.58
C HIS A 266 7.36 17.05 -6.94
N ASP A 267 7.30 18.16 -6.23
CA ASP A 267 8.34 18.61 -5.33
C ASP A 267 8.17 17.93 -3.97
N MET A 268 9.02 16.93 -3.70
CA MET A 268 9.02 16.15 -2.46
C MET A 268 9.33 17.01 -1.24
N SER A 269 10.22 18.00 -1.35
CA SER A 269 10.57 18.87 -0.24
C SER A 269 9.40 19.76 0.15
N LEU A 270 8.67 20.29 -0.83
CA LEU A 270 7.46 21.06 -0.59
C LEU A 270 6.34 20.20 -0.02
N ALA A 271 6.12 18.99 -0.54
CA ALA A 271 5.14 18.06 0.00
C ALA A 271 5.44 17.72 1.47
N ALA A 272 6.69 17.39 1.79
CA ALA A 272 7.13 17.11 3.16
C ALA A 272 6.96 18.34 4.08
N TYR A 273 7.27 19.54 3.59
CA TYR A 273 7.01 20.77 4.33
C TYR A 273 5.51 20.91 4.65
N LEU A 274 4.64 20.84 3.64
CA LEU A 274 3.19 20.98 3.79
C LEU A 274 2.60 19.94 4.76
N TYR A 275 3.08 18.70 4.70
CA TYR A 275 2.66 17.63 5.61
C TYR A 275 3.00 17.95 7.07
N ASN A 276 4.20 18.51 7.31
CA ASN A 276 4.71 18.75 8.66
C ASN A 276 4.23 20.05 9.30
N VAL A 277 3.76 21.05 8.53
CA VAL A 277 3.30 22.35 9.07
C VAL A 277 2.27 22.16 10.20
N ALA A 278 1.33 21.22 10.02
CA ALA A 278 0.31 20.91 11.02
C ALA A 278 0.90 20.44 12.36
N GLY A 279 2.05 19.77 12.35
CA GLY A 279 2.76 19.26 13.52
C GLY A 279 3.72 20.25 14.20
N PHE A 280 3.99 21.42 13.59
CA PHE A 280 4.87 22.42 14.20
C PHE A 280 4.31 22.96 15.53
N LYS A 281 5.20 23.28 16.47
CA LYS A 281 4.86 23.89 17.77
C LYS A 281 4.63 25.39 17.61
N LEU A 282 3.60 25.73 16.84
CA LEU A 282 3.19 27.10 16.51
C LEU A 282 1.68 27.25 16.74
N SER A 283 1.22 28.48 16.90
CA SER A 283 -0.21 28.81 16.91
C SER A 283 -0.88 28.47 15.58
N TYR A 284 -2.21 28.45 15.59
CA TYR A 284 -3.01 28.25 14.38
C TYR A 284 -2.68 29.31 13.32
N GLU A 285 -2.68 30.58 13.69
CA GLU A 285 -2.45 31.72 12.80
C GLU A 285 -1.04 31.69 12.20
N GLU A 286 -0.03 31.32 13.00
CA GLU A 286 1.34 31.15 12.50
C GLU A 286 1.45 30.02 11.48
N LYS A 287 0.74 28.91 11.66
CA LYS A 287 0.74 27.79 10.70
C LYS A 287 0.07 28.17 9.38
N ILE A 288 -1.08 28.84 9.43
CA ILE A 288 -1.75 29.33 8.21
C ILE A 288 -0.84 30.34 7.48
N LYS A 289 -0.21 31.26 8.21
CA LYS A 289 0.73 32.23 7.64
C LYS A 289 1.94 31.60 6.97
N LEU A 290 2.40 30.43 7.44
CA LEU A 290 3.45 29.67 6.77
C LEU A 290 3.01 29.15 5.40
N ILE A 291 1.76 28.69 5.27
CA ILE A 291 1.18 28.27 3.98
C ILE A 291 1.01 29.48 3.05
N GLU A 292 0.47 30.59 3.56
CA GLU A 292 0.29 31.84 2.81
C GLU A 292 1.62 32.38 2.28
N LYS A 293 2.67 32.36 3.12
CA LYS A 293 4.00 32.82 2.71
C LYS A 293 4.56 31.97 1.57
N THR A 294 4.38 30.65 1.61
CA THR A 294 4.80 29.77 0.52
C THR A 294 4.02 30.05 -0.75
N LEU A 295 2.71 30.29 -0.66
CA LEU A 295 1.88 30.71 -1.79
C LEU A 295 2.38 32.04 -2.40
N ASP A 296 2.68 33.05 -1.58
CA ASP A 296 3.22 34.33 -2.06
C ASP A 296 4.58 34.18 -2.72
N GLN A 297 5.44 33.32 -2.18
CA GLN A 297 6.73 33.01 -2.81
C GLN A 297 6.54 32.38 -4.19
N LEU A 298 5.61 31.43 -4.34
CA LEU A 298 5.32 30.81 -5.64
C LEU A 298 4.73 31.83 -6.62
N LEU A 299 3.79 32.67 -6.19
CA LEU A 299 3.16 33.70 -7.02
C LEU A 299 4.14 34.79 -7.47
N SER A 300 5.10 35.15 -6.61
CA SER A 300 6.10 36.19 -6.88
C SER A 300 7.32 35.68 -7.67
N THR A 301 7.48 34.37 -7.81
CA THR A 301 8.63 33.78 -8.51
C THR A 301 8.45 33.91 -10.03
N PRO A 302 9.32 34.65 -10.73
CA PRO A 302 9.18 34.83 -12.16
C PRO A 302 9.49 33.53 -12.91
N LEU A 303 8.69 33.23 -13.94
CA LEU A 303 8.91 32.08 -14.81
C LEU A 303 9.73 32.47 -16.04
N ASP A 304 10.89 31.84 -16.23
CA ASP A 304 11.76 32.03 -17.39
C ASP A 304 11.35 31.13 -18.57
N ASN A 305 10.77 31.76 -19.58
CA ASN A 305 10.34 31.13 -20.84
C ASN A 305 11.48 30.85 -21.84
N LYS A 306 12.73 31.25 -21.53
CA LYS A 306 13.89 31.09 -22.42
C LYS A 306 14.85 30.00 -21.97
N SER A 307 14.71 29.51 -20.74
CA SER A 307 15.46 28.35 -20.24
C SER A 307 15.16 27.08 -21.06
N ASP A 308 16.00 26.06 -20.93
CA ASP A 308 15.75 24.77 -21.59
C ASP A 308 14.51 24.06 -21.00
N PRO A 309 13.91 23.09 -21.73
CA PRO A 309 12.65 22.47 -21.31
C PRO A 309 12.65 21.87 -19.90
N TRP A 310 13.78 21.30 -19.44
CA TRP A 310 13.87 20.74 -18.09
C TRP A 310 13.82 21.84 -17.03
N ASN A 311 14.60 22.91 -17.21
CA ASN A 311 14.56 24.06 -16.30
C ASN A 311 13.20 24.78 -16.31
N GLN A 312 12.51 24.85 -17.45
CA GLN A 312 11.14 25.38 -17.52
C GLN A 312 10.15 24.50 -16.74
N TYR A 313 10.28 23.18 -16.87
CA TYR A 313 9.48 22.21 -16.14
C TYR A 313 9.69 22.32 -14.62
N GLN A 314 10.93 22.39 -14.17
CA GLN A 314 11.26 22.51 -12.74
C GLN A 314 10.65 23.76 -12.08
N GLN A 315 10.42 24.84 -12.83
CA GLN A 315 9.78 26.05 -12.30
C GLN A 315 8.26 25.87 -12.04
N VAL A 316 7.58 24.98 -12.76
CA VAL A 316 6.12 24.78 -12.63
C VAL A 316 5.74 23.60 -11.72
N VAL A 317 6.67 22.68 -11.45
CA VAL A 317 6.44 21.53 -10.55
C VAL A 317 6.09 21.95 -9.11
N PRO A 318 6.78 22.93 -8.48
CA PRO A 318 6.39 23.41 -7.14
C PRO A 318 4.99 24.02 -7.11
N ILE A 319 4.61 24.74 -8.17
CA ILE A 319 3.28 25.32 -8.31
C ILE A 319 2.22 24.21 -8.34
N TYR A 320 2.40 23.20 -9.19
CA TYR A 320 1.49 22.06 -9.28
C TYR A 320 1.39 21.32 -7.94
N SER A 321 2.53 21.06 -7.30
CA SER A 321 2.61 20.37 -6.01
C SER A 321 1.87 21.14 -4.91
N PHE A 322 2.03 22.47 -4.86
CA PHE A 322 1.31 23.30 -3.90
C PHE A 322 -0.20 23.23 -4.13
N LEU A 323 -0.66 23.37 -5.37
CA LEU A 323 -2.09 23.29 -5.71
C LEU A 323 -2.70 21.94 -5.34
N GLN A 324 -1.96 20.84 -5.54
CA GLN A 324 -2.41 19.49 -5.19
C GLN A 324 -2.46 19.24 -3.67
N PHE A 325 -1.49 19.77 -2.91
CA PHE A 325 -1.27 19.36 -1.51
C PHE A 325 -1.70 20.39 -0.47
N ALA A 326 -1.67 21.68 -0.77
CA ALA A 326 -2.01 22.74 0.18
C ALA A 326 -3.45 22.62 0.73
N PRO A 327 -4.49 22.27 -0.05
CA PRO A 327 -5.85 22.12 0.49
C PRO A 327 -5.93 21.10 1.64
N GLN A 328 -5.22 19.97 1.52
CA GLN A 328 -5.15 18.97 2.58
C GLN A 328 -4.33 19.46 3.77
N ALA A 329 -3.21 20.16 3.54
CA ALA A 329 -2.40 20.72 4.61
C ALA A 329 -3.18 21.74 5.46
N ILE A 330 -3.96 22.62 4.82
CA ILE A 330 -4.84 23.59 5.48
C ILE A 330 -5.90 22.86 6.30
N ARG A 331 -6.58 21.87 5.70
CA ARG A 331 -7.57 21.05 6.39
C ARG A 331 -6.98 20.34 7.62
N ASN A 332 -5.74 19.85 7.54
CA ASN A 332 -5.05 19.20 8.66
C ASN A 332 -4.81 20.20 9.80
N ILE A 333 -4.38 21.44 9.50
CA ILE A 333 -4.22 22.51 10.49
C ILE A 333 -5.56 22.83 11.15
N ASP A 334 -6.61 23.03 10.35
CA ASP A 334 -7.95 23.34 10.84
C ASP A 334 -8.52 22.23 11.73
N THR A 335 -8.29 20.96 11.36
CA THR A 335 -8.71 19.80 12.14
C THR A 335 -8.01 19.74 13.49
N LEU A 336 -6.68 19.91 13.52
CA LEU A 336 -5.90 19.82 14.77
C LEU A 336 -6.17 20.97 15.75
N HIS A 337 -6.72 22.08 15.26
CA HIS A 337 -7.07 23.27 16.06
C HIS A 337 -8.58 23.44 16.24
N ASP A 338 -9.36 22.37 16.03
CA ASP A 338 -10.81 22.31 16.24
C ASP A 338 -11.59 23.41 15.49
N LYS A 339 -11.10 23.83 14.30
CA LYS A 339 -11.77 24.82 13.43
C LYS A 339 -12.86 24.21 12.55
N ILE A 340 -12.88 22.89 12.43
CA ILE A 340 -13.88 22.15 11.63
C ILE A 340 -14.87 21.46 12.56
N VAL A 341 -16.12 21.94 12.55
CA VAL A 341 -17.22 21.35 13.35
C VAL A 341 -17.69 20.01 12.75
N ASP A 342 -17.73 19.90 11.43
CA ASP A 342 -18.18 18.70 10.69
C ASP A 342 -17.22 18.42 9.53
N GLN A 343 -16.39 17.39 9.70
CA GLN A 343 -15.37 16.98 8.73
C GLN A 343 -15.97 16.62 7.35
N SER A 344 -17.23 16.21 7.31
CA SER A 344 -17.91 15.86 6.05
C SER A 344 -18.39 17.09 5.27
N LYS A 345 -18.36 18.28 5.88
CA LYS A 345 -18.80 19.55 5.29
C LYS A 345 -17.67 20.58 5.19
N TYR A 346 -16.43 20.14 5.30
CA TYR A 346 -15.29 21.03 5.13
C TYR A 346 -15.31 21.68 3.74
N ASP A 347 -15.14 22.99 3.71
CA ASP A 347 -15.19 23.80 2.50
C ASP A 347 -14.13 24.91 2.62
N LEU A 348 -13.03 24.73 1.89
CA LEU A 348 -11.89 25.63 1.94
C LEU A 348 -12.28 27.07 1.54
N GLN A 349 -13.16 27.23 0.55
CA GLN A 349 -13.58 28.55 0.06
C GLN A 349 -14.34 29.32 1.16
N LYS A 350 -15.19 28.63 1.93
CA LYS A 350 -15.95 29.27 3.01
C LYS A 350 -15.09 29.58 4.24
N GLN A 351 -14.15 28.70 4.57
CA GLN A 351 -13.35 28.81 5.79
C GLN A 351 -12.14 29.74 5.61
N HIS A 352 -11.57 29.78 4.41
CA HIS A 352 -10.36 30.54 4.07
C HIS A 352 -10.53 31.28 2.74
N ALA A 353 -11.51 32.18 2.65
CA ALA A 353 -11.87 32.84 1.39
C ALA A 353 -10.70 33.57 0.71
N ASP A 354 -9.90 34.35 1.44
CA ASP A 354 -8.75 35.07 0.87
C ASP A 354 -7.68 34.10 0.31
N LEU A 355 -7.32 33.08 1.10
CA LEU A 355 -6.36 32.06 0.69
C LEU A 355 -6.86 31.27 -0.53
N TYR A 356 -8.16 30.96 -0.57
CA TYR A 356 -8.78 30.28 -1.70
C TYR A 356 -8.72 31.12 -2.98
N GLU A 357 -9.06 32.41 -2.93
CA GLU A 357 -8.95 33.29 -4.10
C GLU A 357 -7.51 33.38 -4.62
N ARG A 358 -6.52 33.42 -3.71
CA ARG A 358 -5.10 33.42 -4.10
C ARG A 358 -4.65 32.07 -4.68
N LEU A 359 -5.20 30.95 -4.21
CA LEU A 359 -5.01 29.63 -4.84
C LEU A 359 -5.56 29.61 -6.27
N LEU A 360 -6.71 30.24 -6.54
CA LEU A 360 -7.24 30.37 -7.90
C LEU A 360 -6.33 31.21 -8.81
N VAL A 361 -5.69 32.26 -8.27
CA VAL A 361 -4.66 33.02 -9.00
C VAL A 361 -3.48 32.11 -9.35
N LEU A 362 -3.00 31.31 -8.40
CA LEU A 362 -1.91 30.36 -8.64
C LEU A 362 -2.30 29.28 -9.66
N GLU A 363 -3.53 28.77 -9.60
CA GLU A 363 -4.08 27.82 -10.57
C GLU A 363 -4.09 28.42 -11.98
N LYS A 364 -4.48 29.69 -12.11
CA LYS A 364 -4.40 30.39 -13.41
C LYS A 364 -2.96 30.49 -13.91
N VAL A 365 -2.00 30.85 -13.05
CA VAL A 365 -0.58 30.89 -13.41
C VAL A 365 -0.10 29.51 -13.90
N PHE A 366 -0.51 28.43 -13.24
CA PHE A 366 -0.20 27.07 -13.68
C PHE A 366 -0.85 26.74 -15.03
N GLY A 367 -2.14 27.05 -15.19
CA GLY A 367 -2.90 26.83 -16.42
C GLY A 367 -2.27 27.51 -17.63
N ASP A 368 -1.86 28.77 -17.48
CA ASP A 368 -1.15 29.55 -18.50
C ASP A 368 0.22 28.94 -18.88
N ASN A 369 0.79 28.08 -18.01
CA ASN A 369 2.11 27.47 -18.17
C ASN A 369 2.06 25.93 -18.29
N ILE A 370 0.88 25.33 -18.46
CA ILE A 370 0.69 23.87 -18.41
C ILE A 370 1.53 23.11 -19.45
N GLN A 371 1.88 23.74 -20.58
CA GLN A 371 2.71 23.10 -21.60
C GLN A 371 4.11 22.75 -21.08
N LYS A 372 4.66 23.53 -20.14
CA LYS A 372 5.95 23.22 -19.49
C LYS A 372 5.85 21.94 -18.67
N TYR A 373 4.72 21.73 -18.00
CA TYR A 373 4.45 20.54 -17.20
C TYR A 373 4.38 19.25 -18.05
N LYS A 374 4.00 19.36 -19.33
CA LYS A 374 3.96 18.21 -20.27
C LYS A 374 5.33 17.56 -20.52
N TYR A 375 6.43 18.20 -20.12
CA TYR A 375 7.75 17.57 -20.11
C TYR A 375 7.75 16.24 -19.33
N LEU A 376 6.93 16.13 -18.27
CA LEU A 376 6.75 14.91 -17.49
C LEU A 376 6.38 13.72 -18.38
N GLN A 377 5.41 13.86 -19.28
CA GLN A 377 4.99 12.76 -20.15
C GLN A 377 6.15 12.27 -21.03
N SER A 378 6.94 13.20 -21.59
CA SER A 378 8.10 12.81 -22.39
C SER A 378 9.18 12.09 -21.59
N THR A 379 9.26 12.36 -20.28
CA THR A 379 10.16 11.64 -19.36
C THR A 379 9.61 10.26 -19.05
N LEU A 380 8.32 10.17 -18.70
CA LEU A 380 7.64 8.90 -18.46
C LEU A 380 7.74 7.96 -19.66
N ASP A 381 7.53 8.46 -20.88
CA ASP A 381 7.64 7.67 -22.11
C ASP A 381 9.04 7.07 -22.30
N LYS A 382 10.09 7.80 -21.89
CA LYS A 382 11.47 7.28 -21.89
C LYS A 382 11.68 6.23 -20.79
N LEU A 383 11.11 6.44 -19.61
CA LEU A 383 11.23 5.49 -18.50
C LEU A 383 10.48 4.18 -18.74
N LYS A 384 9.42 4.20 -19.57
CA LYS A 384 8.72 2.99 -20.04
C LYS A 384 9.56 2.13 -21.00
N GLN A 385 10.64 2.67 -21.56
CA GLN A 385 11.54 1.90 -22.43
C GLN A 385 12.30 0.87 -21.60
N LEU A 386 12.45 -0.35 -22.12
CA LEU A 386 13.10 -1.46 -21.43
C LEU A 386 14.57 -1.65 -21.83
N GLU A 387 15.07 -0.90 -22.82
CA GLU A 387 16.42 -1.07 -23.41
C GLU A 387 17.51 -0.22 -22.78
#